data_AF-A0A8D5ZLU8-F1
#
_entry.id   AF-A0A8D5ZLU8-F1
#
_cell.length_a   1.000
_cell.length_b   1.000
_cell.length_c   1.000
_cell.angle_alpha   90.00
_cell.angle_beta   90.00
_cell.angle_gamma   90.00
#
_symmetry.space_group_name_H-M   'P 1'
#
loop_
_entity.id
_entity.type
_entity.pdbx_description
1 polymer ?
#
loop_
_entity_poly.entity_id
_entity_poly.type
_entity_poly.pdbx_seq_one_letter_code
_entity_poly.pdbx_strand_id
1 'polypeptide(L)'
;MIRKFISILGILLLSGVLINGITMTQHLKRIHSGLEDNLQSIQQLNQVQAAIIDKNGELAHMVRTVQRIDRGLNATIVKTDQTLTLLTTVVDYNADSLRLNDGMLGYSNNSKQKIQAISSSLQELSPYMQQLDQMLKQMRATAAADRQHMEDILQSTREMNKKTPGVSLK
;
A
#
# COMPACT_ATOMS: atom_id res chain seq x y z
N MET A 1 34.04 -31.95 116.19
CA MET A 1 32.83 -31.63 115.38
C MET A 1 33.01 -30.42 114.47
N ILE A 2 33.62 -29.32 114.94
CA ILE A 2 33.88 -28.09 114.16
C ILE A 2 34.55 -28.34 112.80
N ARG A 3 35.53 -29.24 112.74
CA ARG A 3 36.26 -29.59 111.49
C ARG A 3 35.36 -30.22 110.41
N LYS A 4 34.35 -31.00 110.80
CA LYS A 4 33.39 -31.60 109.86
C LYS A 4 32.40 -30.57 109.33
N PHE A 5 31.99 -29.62 110.17
CA PHE A 5 31.06 -28.55 109.79
C PHE A 5 31.68 -27.59 108.77
N ILE A 6 32.93 -27.17 108.98
CA ILE A 6 33.67 -26.31 108.03
C ILE A 6 33.88 -27.02 106.69
N SER A 7 34.18 -28.31 106.70
CA SER A 7 34.37 -29.08 105.46
C SER A 7 33.08 -29.23 104.66
N ILE A 8 31.93 -29.41 105.34
CA ILE A 8 30.61 -29.45 104.69
C ILE A 8 30.25 -28.08 104.12
N LEU A 9 30.49 -27.00 104.88
CA LEU A 9 30.22 -25.63 104.42
C LEU A 9 31.09 -25.25 103.21
N GLY A 10 32.35 -25.67 103.19
CA GLY A 10 33.25 -25.47 102.05
C GLY A 10 32.80 -26.20 100.79
N ILE A 11 32.33 -27.45 100.92
CA ILE A 11 31.77 -28.21 99.79
C ILE A 11 30.46 -27.57 99.30
N LEU A 12 29.62 -27.05 100.20
CA LEU A 12 28.36 -26.38 99.88
C LEU A 12 28.57 -25.04 99.15
N LEU A 13 29.58 -24.27 99.57
CA LEU A 13 30.01 -23.05 98.88
C LEU A 13 30.58 -23.36 97.49
N LEU A 14 31.45 -24.36 97.38
CA LEU A 14 32.02 -24.80 96.10
C LEU A 14 30.94 -25.29 95.13
N SER A 15 29.97 -26.07 95.61
CA SER A 15 28.85 -26.55 94.80
C SER A 15 27.87 -25.43 94.42
N GLY A 16 27.61 -24.46 95.31
CA GLY A 16 26.84 -23.25 94.97
C GLY A 16 27.51 -22.38 93.91
N VAL A 17 28.83 -22.20 93.97
CA VAL A 17 29.61 -21.47 92.96
C VAL A 17 29.67 -22.23 91.63
N LEU A 18 29.83 -23.56 91.66
CA LEU A 18 29.82 -24.40 90.47
C LEU A 18 28.46 -24.38 89.76
N ILE A 19 27.35 -24.47 90.50
CA ILE A 19 26.00 -24.43 89.91
C ILE A 19 25.74 -23.08 89.26
N ASN A 20 26.08 -21.97 89.92
CA ASN A 20 25.97 -20.62 89.35
C ASN A 20 26.90 -20.41 88.13
N GLY A 21 28.12 -20.94 88.17
CA GLY A 21 29.05 -20.88 87.04
C GLY A 21 28.55 -21.66 85.82
N ILE A 22 27.96 -22.83 86.03
CA ILE A 22 27.37 -23.65 84.95
C ILE A 22 26.12 -22.97 84.39
N THR A 23 25.24 -22.40 85.22
CA THR A 23 24.05 -21.66 84.73
C THR A 23 24.45 -20.40 83.98
N MET A 24 25.41 -19.63 84.47
CA MET A 24 25.91 -18.43 83.78
C MET A 24 26.57 -18.79 82.43
N THR A 25 27.32 -19.90 82.37
CA THR A 25 27.90 -20.39 81.11
C THR A 25 26.84 -20.89 80.14
N GLN A 26 25.77 -21.53 80.62
CA GLN A 26 24.64 -21.92 79.79
C GLN A 26 23.84 -20.71 79.28
N HIS A 27 23.65 -19.68 80.10
CA HIS A 27 23.03 -18.42 79.68
C HIS A 27 23.89 -17.68 78.65
N LEU A 28 25.21 -17.61 78.84
CA LEU A 28 26.11 -17.02 77.86
C LEU A 28 26.16 -17.83 76.55
N LYS A 29 26.14 -19.17 76.62
CA LYS A 29 26.02 -20.01 75.41
C LYS A 29 24.70 -19.80 74.69
N ARG A 30 23.58 -19.67 75.42
CA ARG A 30 22.27 -19.36 74.84
C ARG A 30 22.22 -17.95 74.24
N ILE A 31 22.84 -16.96 74.88
CA ILE A 31 22.93 -15.59 74.35
C ILE A 31 23.82 -15.57 73.11
N HIS A 32 24.94 -16.30 73.10
CA HIS A 32 25.83 -16.40 71.95
C HIS A 32 25.16 -17.11 70.77
N SER A 33 24.52 -18.25 71.01
CA SER A 33 23.70 -18.95 70.00
C SER A 33 22.57 -18.06 69.47
N GLY A 34 21.86 -17.35 70.36
CA GLY A 34 20.80 -16.42 69.95
C GLY A 34 21.33 -15.19 69.20
N LEU A 35 22.56 -14.75 69.45
CA LEU A 35 23.22 -13.69 68.68
C LEU A 35 23.67 -14.20 67.31
N GLU A 36 24.21 -15.41 67.24
CA GLU A 36 24.62 -16.04 65.97
C GLU A 36 23.41 -16.32 65.07
N ASP A 37 22.32 -16.85 65.62
CA ASP A 37 21.05 -17.05 64.91
C ASP A 37 20.43 -15.72 64.44
N ASN A 38 20.52 -14.66 65.25
CA ASN A 38 20.07 -13.32 64.84
C ASN A 38 20.97 -12.72 63.75
N LEU A 39 22.28 -12.94 63.83
CA LEU A 39 23.24 -12.45 62.84
C LEU A 39 23.05 -13.18 61.50
N GLN A 40 22.81 -14.49 61.54
CA GLN A 40 22.41 -15.29 60.38
C GLN A 40 21.06 -14.83 59.80
N SER A 41 20.08 -14.51 60.66
CA SER A 41 18.79 -13.98 60.22
C SER A 41 18.91 -12.60 59.55
N ILE A 42 19.79 -11.73 60.06
CA ILE A 42 20.07 -10.42 59.45
C ILE A 42 20.80 -10.59 58.11
N GLN A 43 21.73 -11.54 57.99
CA GLN A 43 22.39 -11.86 56.73
C GLN A 43 21.38 -12.37 55.69
N GLN A 44 20.46 -13.26 56.08
CA GLN A 44 19.38 -13.73 55.21
C GLN A 44 18.45 -12.60 54.80
N LEU A 45 18.08 -11.70 55.73
CA LEU A 45 17.25 -10.54 55.43
C LEU A 45 17.93 -9.60 54.41
N ASN A 46 19.23 -9.34 54.56
CA ASN A 46 20.00 -8.52 53.62
C ASN A 46 20.07 -9.17 52.24
N GLN A 47 20.22 -10.49 52.16
CA GLN A 47 20.18 -11.22 50.88
C GLN A 47 18.80 -11.12 50.22
N VAL A 48 17.72 -11.26 50.99
CA VAL A 48 16.35 -11.07 50.51
C VAL A 48 16.13 -9.64 50.03
N GLN A 49 16.62 -8.63 50.76
CA GLN A 49 16.54 -7.23 50.35
C GLN A 49 17.34 -6.95 49.07
N ALA A 50 18.54 -7.49 48.94
CA ALA A 50 19.34 -7.38 47.72
C ALA A 50 18.61 -8.01 46.52
N ALA A 51 18.03 -9.20 46.69
CA ALA A 51 17.23 -9.86 45.65
C ALA A 51 15.96 -9.07 45.28
N ILE A 52 15.32 -8.40 46.24
CA ILE A 52 14.18 -7.50 45.98
C ILE A 52 14.63 -6.25 45.20
N ILE A 53 15.77 -5.66 45.54
CA ILE A 53 16.34 -4.50 44.83
C ILE A 53 16.67 -4.87 43.38
N ASP A 54 17.30 -6.02 43.16
CA ASP A 54 17.62 -6.52 41.81
C ASP A 54 16.35 -6.78 40.99
N LYS A 55 15.34 -7.45 41.58
CA LYS A 55 14.04 -7.64 40.93
C LYS A 55 13.34 -6.32 40.60
N ASN A 56 13.44 -5.31 41.45
CA ASN A 56 12.91 -3.97 41.15
C ASN A 56 13.65 -3.32 39.97
N GLY A 57 14.95 -3.56 39.83
CA GLY A 57 15.71 -3.21 38.63
C GLY A 57 15.15 -3.89 37.38
N GLU A 58 14.91 -5.20 37.44
CA GLU A 58 14.30 -5.97 36.35
C GLU A 58 12.89 -5.49 35.98
N LEU A 59 12.05 -5.14 36.97
CA LEU A 59 10.73 -4.53 36.75
C LEU A 59 10.85 -3.22 35.94
N ALA A 60 11.82 -2.36 36.27
CA ALA A 60 12.07 -1.13 35.52
C ALA A 60 12.58 -1.40 34.09
N HIS A 61 13.30 -2.50 33.86
CA HIS A 61 13.65 -2.95 32.51
C HIS A 61 12.41 -3.45 31.74
N MET A 62 11.53 -4.23 32.37
CA MET A 62 10.29 -4.69 31.74
C MET A 62 9.37 -3.53 31.37
N VAL A 63 9.20 -2.52 32.24
CA VAL A 63 8.41 -1.32 31.93
C VAL A 63 8.95 -0.60 30.70
N ARG A 64 10.28 -0.43 30.60
CA ARG A 64 10.91 0.17 29.42
C ARG A 64 10.70 -0.65 28.16
N THR A 65 10.75 -1.98 28.25
CA THR A 65 10.46 -2.88 27.13
C THR A 65 9.00 -2.77 26.69
N VAL A 66 8.04 -2.80 27.62
CA VAL A 66 6.61 -2.62 27.33
C VAL A 66 6.35 -1.27 26.67
N GLN A 67 6.93 -0.18 27.18
CA GLN A 67 6.82 1.14 26.54
C GLN A 67 7.43 1.20 25.13
N ARG A 68 8.47 0.40 24.87
CA ARG A 68 9.09 0.31 23.53
C ARG A 68 8.22 -0.52 22.59
N ILE A 69 7.62 -1.61 23.08
CA ILE A 69 6.65 -2.43 22.35
C ILE A 69 5.42 -1.58 22.01
N ASP A 70 4.85 -0.86 22.98
CA ASP A 70 3.68 0.00 22.79
C ASP A 70 3.94 1.09 21.73
N ARG A 71 5.09 1.77 21.79
CA ARG A 71 5.51 2.71 20.75
C ARG A 71 5.68 2.04 19.38
N GLY A 72 6.22 0.82 19.35
CA GLY A 72 6.36 0.03 18.13
C GLY A 72 5.01 -0.36 17.53
N LEU A 73 4.05 -0.79 18.35
CA LEU A 73 2.69 -1.12 17.93
C LEU A 73 1.98 0.11 17.38
N ASN A 74 2.06 1.26 18.07
CA ASN A 74 1.50 2.52 17.57
C ASN A 74 2.09 2.93 16.22
N ALA A 75 3.41 2.81 16.04
CA ALA A 75 4.04 3.10 14.76
C ALA A 75 3.59 2.13 13.64
N THR A 76 3.41 0.85 13.96
CA THR A 76 2.87 -0.14 13.01
C THR A 76 1.44 0.16 12.64
N ILE A 77 0.56 0.51 13.60
CA ILE A 77 -0.82 0.90 13.35
C ILE A 77 -0.89 2.08 12.37
N VAL A 78 -0.08 3.13 12.60
CA VAL A 78 -0.02 4.29 11.69
C VAL A 78 0.41 3.89 10.28
N LYS A 79 1.42 3.04 10.14
CA LYS A 79 1.85 2.54 8.82
C LYS A 79 0.78 1.68 8.14
N THR A 80 0.08 0.84 8.90
CA THR A 80 -1.02 0.03 8.39
C THR A 80 -2.17 0.90 7.90
N ASP A 81 -2.52 1.97 8.63
CA ASP A 81 -3.55 2.93 8.24
C ASP A 81 -3.17 3.71 6.96
N GLN A 82 -1.90 4.15 6.86
CA GLN A 82 -1.36 4.74 5.63
C GLN A 82 -1.41 3.76 4.45
N THR A 83 -1.07 2.49 4.68
CA THR A 83 -1.12 1.44 3.66
C THR A 83 -2.55 1.17 3.21
N LEU A 84 -3.50 1.13 4.15
CA LEU A 84 -4.92 0.97 3.84
C LEU A 84 -5.43 2.15 3.00
N THR A 85 -5.07 3.37 3.36
CA THR A 85 -5.41 4.58 2.59
C THR A 85 -4.87 4.49 1.15
N LEU A 86 -3.61 4.10 0.98
CA LEU A 86 -3.01 3.93 -0.34
C LEU A 86 -3.70 2.82 -1.14
N LEU A 87 -4.07 1.70 -0.50
CA LEU A 87 -4.82 0.62 -1.16
C LEU A 87 -6.19 1.09 -1.61
N THR A 88 -6.90 1.90 -0.81
CA THR A 88 -8.17 2.52 -1.23
C THR A 88 -7.97 3.38 -2.47
N THR A 89 -6.94 4.23 -2.49
CA THR A 89 -6.62 5.04 -3.68
C THR A 89 -6.33 4.18 -4.92
N VAL A 90 -5.62 3.06 -4.76
CA VAL A 90 -5.37 2.12 -5.87
C VAL A 90 -6.66 1.47 -6.37
N VAL A 91 -7.58 1.11 -5.47
CA VAL A 91 -8.90 0.58 -5.84
C VAL A 91 -9.69 1.62 -6.63
N ASP A 92 -9.68 2.88 -6.20
CA ASP A 92 -10.35 3.97 -6.91
C ASP A 92 -9.77 4.17 -8.32
N TYR A 93 -8.45 4.16 -8.46
CA TYR A 93 -7.80 4.24 -9.79
C TYR A 93 -8.15 3.06 -10.70
N ASN A 94 -8.29 1.86 -10.15
CA ASN A 94 -8.74 0.70 -10.91
C ASN A 94 -10.20 0.86 -11.37
N ALA A 95 -11.09 1.37 -10.50
CA ALA A 95 -12.48 1.63 -10.85
C ALA A 95 -12.60 2.68 -11.96
N ASP A 96 -11.82 3.76 -11.89
CA ASP A 96 -11.80 4.80 -12.93
C ASP A 96 -11.20 4.27 -14.25
N SER A 97 -10.18 3.42 -14.19
CA SER A 97 -9.62 2.77 -15.39
C SER A 97 -10.63 1.84 -16.07
N LEU A 98 -11.44 1.10 -15.30
CA LEU A 98 -12.51 0.27 -15.84
C LEU A 98 -13.60 1.12 -16.51
N ARG A 99 -14.01 2.23 -15.89
CA ARG A 99 -14.96 3.19 -16.50
C ARG A 99 -14.43 3.77 -17.80
N LEU A 100 -13.14 4.11 -17.85
CA LEU A 100 -12.50 4.60 -19.08
C LEU A 100 -12.54 3.53 -20.17
N ASN A 101 -12.21 2.28 -19.84
CA ASN A 101 -12.28 1.15 -20.78
C ASN A 101 -13.70 0.94 -21.31
N ASP A 102 -14.71 0.99 -20.45
CA ASP A 102 -16.12 0.88 -20.87
C ASP A 102 -16.51 2.02 -21.81
N GLY A 103 -16.08 3.25 -21.51
CA GLY A 103 -16.26 4.42 -22.38
C GLY A 103 -15.58 4.24 -23.74
N MET A 104 -14.33 3.75 -23.76
CA MET A 104 -13.59 3.45 -24.99
C MET A 104 -14.27 2.37 -25.84
N LEU A 105 -14.82 1.33 -25.22
CA LEU A 105 -15.62 0.32 -25.93
C LEU A 105 -16.87 0.93 -26.56
N GLY A 106 -17.56 1.81 -25.82
CA GLY A 106 -18.69 2.59 -26.33
C GLY A 106 -18.33 3.43 -27.56
N TYR A 107 -17.23 4.19 -27.49
CA TYR A 107 -16.74 5.00 -28.62
C TYR A 107 -16.29 4.15 -29.81
N SER A 108 -15.64 3.01 -29.56
CA SER A 108 -15.23 2.06 -30.60
C SER A 108 -16.44 1.50 -31.35
N ASN A 109 -17.48 1.09 -30.62
CA ASN A 109 -18.73 0.61 -31.21
C ASN A 109 -19.46 1.71 -32.02
N ASN A 110 -19.52 2.93 -31.49
CA ASN A 110 -20.11 4.06 -32.21
C ASN A 110 -19.33 4.38 -33.49
N SER A 111 -18.00 4.36 -33.43
CA SER A 111 -17.13 4.60 -34.58
C SER A 111 -17.32 3.52 -35.64
N LYS A 112 -17.42 2.24 -35.25
CA LYS A 112 -17.73 1.14 -36.16
C LYS A 112 -19.05 1.36 -36.90
N GLN A 113 -20.11 1.75 -36.19
CA GLN A 113 -21.41 2.05 -36.80
C GLN A 113 -21.32 3.24 -37.78
N LYS A 114 -20.61 4.31 -37.41
CA LYS A 114 -20.40 5.46 -38.31
C LYS A 114 -19.62 5.10 -39.56
N ILE A 115 -18.56 4.30 -39.43
CA ILE A 115 -17.77 3.81 -40.57
C ILE A 115 -18.64 2.95 -41.50
N GLN A 116 -19.48 2.08 -40.94
CA GLN A 116 -20.43 1.29 -41.72
C GLN A 116 -21.43 2.18 -42.48
N ALA A 117 -21.99 3.21 -41.83
CA ALA A 117 -22.90 4.15 -42.47
C ALA A 117 -22.22 4.95 -43.60
N ILE A 118 -20.98 5.39 -43.39
CA ILE A 118 -20.18 6.06 -44.44
C ILE A 118 -19.94 5.10 -45.61
N SER A 119 -19.56 3.85 -45.34
CA SER A 119 -19.35 2.82 -46.37
C SER A 119 -20.62 2.59 -47.20
N SER A 120 -21.77 2.46 -46.55
CA SER A 120 -23.07 2.34 -47.25
C SER A 120 -23.38 3.58 -48.09
N SER A 121 -23.18 4.78 -47.55
CA SER A 121 -23.40 6.03 -48.30
C SER A 121 -22.49 6.12 -49.54
N LEU A 122 -21.23 5.67 -49.43
CA LEU A 122 -20.30 5.61 -50.57
C LEU A 122 -20.73 4.57 -51.61
N GLN A 123 -21.26 3.42 -51.19
CA GLN A 123 -21.81 2.42 -52.09
C GLN A 123 -23.04 2.96 -52.84
N GLU A 124 -23.90 3.72 -52.16
CA GLU A 124 -25.06 4.39 -52.76
C GLU A 124 -24.65 5.48 -53.77
N LEU A 125 -23.50 6.12 -53.58
CA LEU A 125 -22.95 7.12 -54.51
C LEU A 125 -22.33 6.51 -55.79
N SER A 126 -21.88 5.26 -55.72
CA SER A 126 -21.26 4.54 -56.86
C SER A 126 -22.08 4.58 -58.16
N PRO A 127 -23.39 4.24 -58.17
CA PRO A 127 -24.19 4.29 -59.40
C PRO A 127 -24.31 5.70 -59.98
N TYR A 128 -24.38 6.75 -59.15
CA TYR A 128 -24.43 8.13 -59.62
C TYR A 128 -23.11 8.55 -60.28
N MET A 129 -21.97 8.09 -59.75
CA MET A 129 -20.66 8.31 -60.37
C MET A 129 -20.55 7.61 -61.73
N GLN A 130 -21.06 6.39 -61.85
CA GLN A 130 -21.11 5.67 -63.13
C GLN A 130 -22.03 6.37 -64.14
N GLN A 131 -23.18 6.86 -63.69
CA GLN A 131 -24.11 7.61 -64.54
C GLN A 131 -23.49 8.94 -65.01
N LEU A 132 -22.78 9.65 -64.15
CA LEU A 132 -22.07 10.87 -64.52
C LEU A 132 -20.96 10.60 -65.54
N ASP A 133 -20.16 9.56 -65.36
CA ASP A 133 -19.15 9.14 -66.36
C ASP A 133 -19.81 8.83 -67.72
N GLN A 134 -20.95 8.13 -67.70
CA GLN A 134 -21.69 7.82 -68.92
C GLN A 134 -22.26 9.07 -69.61
N MET A 135 -22.80 10.02 -68.84
CA MET A 135 -23.26 11.31 -69.36
C MET A 135 -22.11 12.12 -69.96
N LEU A 136 -20.94 12.15 -69.32
CA LEU A 136 -19.76 12.83 -69.84
C LEU A 136 -19.26 12.20 -71.14
N LYS A 137 -19.29 10.87 -71.25
CA LYS A 137 -18.95 10.16 -72.50
C LYS A 137 -19.95 10.49 -73.62
N GLN A 138 -21.24 10.51 -73.31
CA GLN A 138 -22.27 10.92 -74.28
C GLN A 138 -22.08 12.37 -74.74
N MET A 139 -21.87 13.30 -73.80
CA MET A 139 -21.62 14.70 -74.11
C MET A 139 -20.40 14.88 -75.02
N ARG A 140 -19.31 14.15 -74.76
CA ARG A 140 -18.12 14.15 -75.62
C ARG A 140 -18.42 13.65 -77.04
N ALA A 141 -19.22 12.59 -77.17
CA ALA A 141 -19.63 12.08 -78.47
C ALA A 141 -20.53 13.08 -79.23
N THR A 142 -21.50 13.70 -78.54
CA THR A 142 -22.35 14.75 -79.12
C THR A 142 -21.54 15.95 -79.56
N ALA A 143 -20.60 16.43 -78.74
CA ALA A 143 -19.73 17.55 -79.11
C ALA A 143 -18.85 17.24 -80.34
N ALA A 144 -18.38 16.00 -80.48
CA ALA A 144 -17.64 15.57 -81.66
C ALA A 144 -18.52 15.54 -82.93
N ALA A 145 -19.77 15.08 -82.81
CA ALA A 145 -20.74 15.10 -83.90
C ALA A 145 -21.13 16.53 -84.30
N ASP A 146 -21.37 17.41 -83.33
CA ASP A 146 -21.65 18.83 -83.58
C ASP A 146 -20.50 19.53 -84.30
N ARG A 147 -19.24 19.23 -83.90
CA ARG A 147 -18.06 19.75 -84.60
C ARG A 147 -18.05 19.31 -86.06
N GLN A 148 -18.33 18.03 -86.33
CA GLN A 148 -18.40 17.52 -87.69
C GLN A 148 -19.51 18.21 -88.50
N HIS A 149 -20.72 18.34 -87.92
CA HIS A 149 -21.82 19.04 -88.57
C HIS A 149 -21.50 20.50 -88.88
N MET A 150 -20.80 21.20 -87.99
CA MET A 150 -20.33 22.58 -88.23
C MET A 150 -19.30 22.64 -89.35
N GLU A 151 -18.38 21.68 -89.44
CA GLU A 151 -17.42 21.57 -90.54
C GLU A 151 -18.13 21.30 -91.88
N ASP A 152 -19.13 20.41 -91.91
CA ASP A 152 -19.93 20.10 -93.08
C ASP A 152 -20.76 21.30 -93.56
N ILE A 153 -21.37 22.05 -92.62
CA ILE A 153 -22.11 23.29 -92.91
C ILE A 153 -21.17 24.36 -93.46
N LEU A 154 -19.99 24.52 -92.87
CA LEU A 154 -18.98 25.47 -93.35
C LEU A 154 -18.55 25.12 -94.77
N GLN A 155 -18.28 23.85 -95.06
CA GLN A 155 -17.93 23.39 -96.40
C GLN A 155 -19.07 23.65 -97.40
N SER A 156 -20.30 23.27 -97.06
CA SER A 156 -21.48 23.49 -97.89
C SER A 156 -21.69 24.98 -98.17
N THR A 157 -21.48 25.85 -97.17
CA THR A 157 -21.57 27.30 -97.32
C THR A 157 -20.49 27.84 -98.26
N ARG A 158 -19.25 27.34 -98.15
CA ARG A 158 -18.16 27.70 -99.09
C ARG A 158 -18.48 27.29 -100.52
N GLU A 159 -19.05 26.10 -100.72
CA GLU A 159 -19.46 25.63 -102.04
C GLU A 159 -20.62 26.44 -102.63
N MET A 160 -21.62 26.79 -101.81
CA MET A 160 -22.71 27.67 -102.21
C MET A 160 -22.21 29.07 -102.59
N ASN A 161 -21.30 29.63 -101.80
CA ASN A 161 -20.73 30.95 -102.07
C ASN A 161 -19.93 30.97 -103.38
N LYS A 162 -19.28 29.87 -103.76
CA LYS A 162 -18.63 29.70 -105.07
C LYS A 162 -19.63 29.66 -106.25
N LYS A 163 -20.86 29.18 -106.02
CA LYS A 163 -21.90 29.03 -107.06
C LYS A 163 -22.78 30.27 -107.22
N THR A 164 -22.69 31.24 -106.30
CA THR A 164 -23.48 32.48 -106.35
C THR A 164 -22.64 33.58 -107.02
N PRO A 165 -23.03 34.10 -108.19
CA PRO A 165 -22.24 35.12 -108.89
C PRO A 165 -22.23 36.42 -108.07
N GLY A 166 -21.04 36.90 -107.68
CA GLY A 166 -20.83 38.28 -107.20
C GLY A 166 -20.55 38.48 -105.70
N VAL A 167 -20.59 37.45 -104.84
CA VAL A 167 -20.30 37.63 -103.40
C VAL A 167 -18.91 37.08 -103.03
N SER A 168 -17.87 37.80 -103.45
CA SER A 168 -16.54 37.62 -102.87
C SER A 168 -16.53 38.28 -101.49
N LEU A 169 -16.65 37.47 -100.43
CA LEU A 169 -16.35 37.93 -99.08
C LEU A 169 -14.82 38.05 -98.99
N LYS A 170 -14.34 39.30 -99.02
CA LYS A 170 -12.99 39.67 -98.56
C LYS A 170 -12.87 39.42 -97.06
#